data_AF-A0A960SG48-F1
#
_entry.id   AF-A0A960SG48-F1
#
_cell.length_a   1.000
_cell.length_b   1.000
_cell.length_c   1.000
_cell.angle_alpha   90.00
_cell.angle_beta   90.00
_cell.angle_gamma   90.00
#
_symmetry.space_group_name_H-M   'P 1'
#
loop_
_entity.id
_entity.type
_entity.pdbx_description
1 polymer ?
#
loop_
_entity_poly.entity_id
_entity_poly.type
_entity_poly.pdbx_seq_one_letter_code
_entity_poly.pdbx_strand_id
1 'polypeptide(L)'
;MNSPARVLGFLISFSPVDIPDEQIPFATPIPDRPHAVSCSFPTMGDVLRYEEHDASTREKIKIAYPRFVSHHRVLEWEQHQREKFDMTDKAVYCVCSTRAAKDLQRYVGFSAVKVFAEEAYAVVAVDRDEEPALKARKFLQHTGCRISSRQAEALLQQKGLIPGKPSEPDASAFESLVDVFTEKSGARANEDVFLANSGMSAIYAAFRAVQEVQAKKNRTLWIQLGWIYVDTYEILNKFAGDDDQK
;
A
#
# COMPACT_ATOMS: atom_id res chain seq x y z
N MET A 1 21.49 34.33 -36.73
CA MET A 1 20.43 33.31 -36.88
C MET A 1 20.08 32.82 -35.48
N ASN A 2 19.08 33.44 -34.84
CA ASN A 2 18.61 33.06 -33.51
C ASN A 2 17.39 32.15 -33.67
N SER A 3 17.53 30.89 -33.25
CA SER A 3 16.42 29.95 -33.13
C SER A 3 15.65 30.27 -31.84
N PRO A 4 14.33 30.49 -31.86
CA PRO A 4 13.58 30.73 -30.63
C PRO A 4 13.36 29.40 -29.91
N ALA A 5 13.63 29.40 -28.60
CA ALA A 5 13.33 28.29 -27.70
C ALA A 5 11.83 27.95 -27.78
N ARG A 6 11.51 26.71 -28.16
CA ARG A 6 10.16 26.15 -28.02
C ARG A 6 9.90 25.89 -26.55
N VAL A 7 9.21 26.82 -25.88
CA VAL A 7 8.54 26.52 -24.61
C VAL A 7 7.33 25.67 -24.95
N LEU A 8 7.46 24.36 -24.79
CA LEU A 8 6.38 23.40 -24.95
C LEU A 8 5.49 23.48 -23.70
N GLY A 9 4.61 24.47 -23.65
CA GLY A 9 3.58 24.59 -22.63
C GLY A 9 2.53 23.50 -22.83
N PHE A 10 2.72 22.34 -22.18
CA PHE A 10 1.68 21.34 -22.07
C PHE A 10 0.63 21.81 -21.06
N LEU A 11 -0.44 22.43 -21.56
CA LEU A 11 -1.69 22.52 -20.83
C LEU A 11 -2.23 21.11 -20.66
N ILE A 12 -2.08 20.54 -19.47
CA ILE A 12 -2.87 19.38 -19.06
C ILE A 12 -4.32 19.85 -19.08
N SER A 13 -5.07 19.44 -20.10
CA SER A 13 -6.52 19.65 -20.18
C SER A 13 -7.16 18.80 -19.09
N PHE A 14 -7.25 19.34 -17.88
CA PHE A 14 -8.18 18.80 -16.90
C PHE A 14 -9.58 19.01 -17.47
N SER A 15 -10.35 17.93 -17.65
CA SER A 15 -11.81 18.06 -17.71
C SER A 15 -12.22 18.96 -16.54
N PRO A 16 -13.17 19.89 -16.72
CA PRO A 16 -13.63 20.73 -15.62
C PRO A 16 -13.92 19.81 -14.43
N VAL A 17 -13.25 20.07 -13.32
CA VAL A 17 -13.54 19.37 -12.08
C VAL A 17 -14.97 19.76 -11.76
N ASP A 18 -15.91 18.83 -11.89
CA ASP A 18 -17.28 19.01 -11.43
C ASP A 18 -17.20 19.17 -9.90
N ILE A 19 -17.05 20.40 -9.45
CA ILE A 19 -17.14 20.74 -8.04
C ILE A 19 -18.61 20.55 -7.70
N PRO A 20 -18.96 19.62 -6.79
CA PRO A 20 -20.35 19.41 -6.44
C PRO A 20 -20.94 20.69 -5.85
N ASP A 21 -22.16 21.03 -6.27
CA ASP A 21 -22.91 22.20 -5.76
C ASP A 21 -23.24 22.04 -4.27
N GLU A 22 -23.26 20.80 -3.77
CA GLU A 22 -23.52 20.46 -2.38
C GLU A 22 -22.27 19.92 -1.69
N GLN A 23 -22.14 20.25 -0.40
CA GLN A 23 -21.04 19.77 0.43
C GLN A 23 -21.15 18.25 0.64
N ILE A 24 -20.10 17.53 0.24
CA ILE A 24 -20.05 16.07 0.41
C ILE A 24 -20.08 15.72 1.92
N PRO A 25 -21.01 14.88 2.38
CA PRO A 25 -21.13 14.53 3.80
C PRO A 25 -19.86 13.91 4.39
N PHE A 26 -19.67 14.09 5.70
CA PHE A 26 -18.51 13.54 6.42
C PHE A 26 -18.38 12.02 6.25
N ALA A 27 -17.14 11.55 6.08
CA ALA A 27 -16.77 10.15 5.88
C ALA A 27 -17.32 9.49 4.60
N THR A 28 -17.96 10.25 3.70
CA THR A 28 -18.33 9.75 2.37
C THR A 28 -17.08 9.47 1.53
N PRO A 29 -16.97 8.32 0.85
CA PRO A 29 -15.85 8.00 -0.02
C PRO A 29 -15.62 9.03 -1.14
N ILE A 30 -14.35 9.36 -1.41
CA ILE A 30 -13.95 10.24 -2.52
C ILE A 30 -12.85 9.55 -3.34
N PRO A 31 -13.05 9.31 -4.64
CA PRO A 31 -14.33 9.39 -5.34
C PRO A 31 -15.34 8.39 -4.76
N ASP A 32 -16.64 8.60 -4.99
CA ASP A 32 -17.68 7.66 -4.54
C ASP A 32 -17.62 6.36 -5.34
N ARG A 33 -16.70 5.48 -4.94
CA ARG A 33 -16.41 4.19 -5.54
C ARG A 33 -16.08 3.19 -4.45
N PRO A 34 -16.40 1.89 -4.67
CA PRO A 34 -16.18 0.85 -3.65
C PRO A 34 -14.76 0.81 -3.10
N HIS A 35 -13.76 1.02 -3.96
CA HIS A 35 -12.33 0.93 -3.63
C HIS A 35 -11.67 2.30 -3.40
N ALA A 36 -12.43 3.31 -2.98
CA ALA A 36 -11.85 4.62 -2.68
C ALA A 36 -10.81 4.53 -1.55
N VAL A 37 -9.85 5.45 -1.58
CA VAL A 37 -8.73 5.52 -0.60
C VAL A 37 -8.72 6.83 0.17
N SER A 38 -9.78 7.62 0.04
CA SER A 38 -10.01 8.88 0.73
C SER A 38 -11.49 9.04 1.02
N CYS A 39 -11.82 9.90 1.98
CA CYS A 39 -13.18 10.25 2.33
C CYS A 39 -13.29 11.74 2.70
N SER A 40 -14.51 12.27 2.70
CA SER A 40 -14.79 13.68 2.90
C SER A 40 -14.58 14.12 4.36
N PHE A 41 -13.89 15.24 4.53
CA PHE A 41 -13.77 16.01 5.77
C PHE A 41 -14.28 17.43 5.51
N PRO A 42 -15.61 17.62 5.48
CA PRO A 42 -16.21 18.81 4.90
C PRO A 42 -15.98 20.09 5.71
N THR A 43 -15.75 19.99 7.03
CA THR A 43 -15.56 21.14 7.91
C THR A 43 -14.28 21.04 8.74
N MET A 44 -13.74 22.19 9.18
CA MET A 44 -12.65 22.21 10.17
C MET A 44 -13.03 21.51 11.47
N GLY A 45 -14.31 21.51 11.85
CA GLY A 45 -14.80 20.77 13.00
C GLY A 45 -14.65 19.25 12.85
N ASP A 46 -14.80 18.72 11.64
CA ASP A 46 -14.55 17.29 11.36
C ASP A 46 -13.07 16.95 11.50
N VAL A 47 -12.18 17.84 11.03
CA VAL A 47 -10.73 17.69 11.17
C VAL A 47 -10.33 17.69 12.65
N LEU A 48 -10.80 18.67 13.42
CA LEU A 48 -10.49 18.77 14.85
C LEU A 48 -10.95 17.51 15.62
N ARG A 49 -12.19 17.05 15.41
CA ARG A 49 -12.70 15.84 16.06
C ARG A 49 -11.89 14.59 15.72
N TYR A 50 -11.43 14.47 14.49
CA TYR A 50 -10.59 13.35 14.07
C TYR A 50 -9.21 13.37 14.76
N GLU A 51 -8.57 14.54 14.78
CA GLU A 51 -7.29 14.75 15.45
C GLU A 51 -7.40 14.51 16.97
N GLU A 52 -8.50 14.92 17.59
CA GLU A 52 -8.82 14.68 19.01
C GLU A 52 -9.29 13.24 19.30
N HIS A 53 -9.33 12.38 18.28
CA HIS A 53 -9.66 10.96 18.40
C HIS A 53 -11.08 10.68 18.90
N ASP A 54 -12.02 11.55 18.57
CA ASP A 54 -13.44 11.39 18.91
C ASP A 54 -14.00 10.04 18.39
N ALA A 55 -14.62 9.28 19.30
CA ALA A 55 -15.10 7.93 19.01
C ALA A 55 -16.21 7.91 17.95
N SER A 56 -17.14 8.86 18.00
CA SER A 56 -18.26 8.95 17.06
C SER A 56 -17.80 9.27 15.64
N THR A 57 -16.71 10.02 15.53
CA THR A 57 -16.05 10.38 14.27
C THR A 57 -15.34 9.17 13.68
N ARG A 58 -14.54 8.46 14.50
CA ARG A 58 -13.80 7.25 14.08
C ARG A 58 -14.72 6.13 13.63
N GLU A 59 -15.85 5.93 14.30
CA GLU A 59 -16.80 4.87 13.94
C GLU A 59 -17.41 5.09 12.54
N LYS A 60 -17.61 6.34 12.12
CA LYS A 60 -18.17 6.67 10.80
C LYS A 60 -17.17 6.48 9.65
N ILE A 61 -15.87 6.58 9.91
CA ILE A 61 -14.83 6.42 8.89
C ILE A 61 -14.66 4.93 8.57
N LYS A 62 -15.36 4.46 7.53
CA LYS A 62 -15.26 3.07 7.04
C LYS A 62 -14.23 2.90 5.92
N ILE A 63 -13.93 3.98 5.22
CA ILE A 63 -12.97 4.03 4.13
C ILE A 63 -12.07 5.23 4.35
N ALA A 64 -10.77 5.01 4.24
CA ALA A 64 -9.75 6.04 4.23
C ALA A 64 -8.51 5.45 3.55
N TYR A 65 -7.38 6.14 3.69
CA TYR A 65 -6.13 5.65 3.15
C TYR A 65 -5.81 4.25 3.73
N PRO A 66 -5.53 3.22 2.90
CA PRO A 66 -5.48 1.80 3.31
C PRO A 66 -4.50 1.46 4.45
N ARG A 67 -3.54 2.34 4.74
CA ARG A 67 -2.58 2.22 5.84
C ARG A 67 -3.19 2.58 7.21
N PHE A 68 -4.30 3.30 7.25
CA PHE A 68 -4.99 3.70 8.49
C PHE A 68 -6.32 2.97 8.68
N VAL A 69 -7.04 2.71 7.58
CA VAL A 69 -8.31 1.98 7.60
C VAL A 69 -8.23 0.81 6.65
N SER A 70 -8.36 -0.39 7.21
CA SER A 70 -8.35 -1.62 6.42
C SER A 70 -9.65 -1.75 5.64
N HIS A 71 -9.54 -1.88 4.32
CA HIS A 71 -10.70 -2.06 3.47
C HIS A 71 -11.44 -3.37 3.80
N HIS A 72 -12.78 -3.33 3.86
CA HIS A 72 -13.60 -4.47 4.28
C HIS A 72 -13.35 -5.75 3.45
N ARG A 73 -13.22 -5.64 2.11
CA ARG A 73 -12.83 -6.76 1.24
C ARG A 73 -11.52 -7.46 1.65
N VAL A 74 -10.54 -6.70 2.11
CA VAL A 74 -9.27 -7.28 2.57
C VAL A 74 -9.49 -8.03 3.88
N LEU A 75 -10.28 -7.48 4.79
CA LEU A 75 -10.64 -8.13 6.05
C LEU A 75 -11.47 -9.42 5.83
N GLU A 76 -12.45 -9.38 4.93
CA GLU A 76 -13.26 -10.54 4.52
C GLU A 76 -12.38 -11.66 3.96
N TRP A 77 -11.42 -11.31 3.09
CA TRP A 77 -10.50 -12.29 2.51
C TRP A 77 -9.55 -12.89 3.55
N GLU A 78 -8.98 -12.05 4.42
CA GLU A 78 -8.10 -12.52 5.51
C GLU A 78 -8.84 -13.41 6.50
N GLN A 79 -10.11 -13.08 6.80
CA GLN A 79 -10.97 -13.93 7.62
C GLN A 79 -11.24 -15.28 6.94
N HIS A 80 -11.49 -15.30 5.63
CA HIS A 80 -11.62 -16.55 4.89
C HIS A 80 -10.33 -17.39 4.93
N GLN A 81 -9.15 -16.79 4.74
CA GLN A 81 -7.87 -17.50 4.85
C GLN A 81 -7.64 -18.04 6.25
N ARG A 82 -8.05 -17.28 7.26
CA ARG A 82 -7.96 -17.68 8.67
C ARG A 82 -8.76 -18.94 8.98
N GLU A 83 -9.97 -19.03 8.45
CA GLU A 83 -10.83 -20.22 8.58
C GLU A 83 -10.27 -21.40 7.77
N LYS A 84 -9.86 -21.15 6.52
CA LYS A 84 -9.29 -22.17 5.61
C LYS A 84 -8.11 -22.93 6.23
N PHE A 85 -7.25 -22.25 6.98
CA PHE A 85 -6.04 -22.81 7.57
C PHE A 85 -6.14 -23.09 9.08
N ASP A 86 -7.35 -23.01 9.67
CA ASP A 86 -7.60 -23.23 11.10
C ASP A 86 -6.72 -22.36 12.03
N MET A 87 -6.65 -21.06 11.73
CA MET A 87 -5.79 -20.08 12.43
C MET A 87 -6.61 -19.14 13.33
N THR A 88 -7.62 -19.70 14.00
CA THR A 88 -8.60 -18.96 14.80
C THR A 88 -8.01 -18.27 16.04
N ASP A 89 -6.78 -18.63 16.43
CA ASP A 89 -5.99 -18.00 17.49
C ASP A 89 -4.95 -16.97 16.98
N LYS A 90 -4.75 -16.84 15.65
CA LYS A 90 -3.76 -15.92 15.05
C LYS A 90 -4.38 -14.70 14.41
N ALA A 91 -3.66 -13.59 14.34
CA ALA A 91 -3.97 -12.52 13.39
C ALA A 91 -3.49 -12.95 11.99
N VAL A 92 -4.32 -12.80 10.96
CA VAL A 92 -3.99 -13.24 9.59
C VAL A 92 -3.90 -12.03 8.67
N TYR A 93 -2.83 -11.96 7.89
CA TYR A 93 -2.60 -10.91 6.91
C TYR A 93 -2.26 -11.51 5.54
N CYS A 94 -2.78 -10.90 4.47
CA CYS A 94 -2.43 -11.28 3.11
C CYS A 94 -1.48 -10.24 2.50
N VAL A 95 -0.27 -10.66 2.13
CA VAL A 95 0.78 -9.79 1.57
C VAL A 95 1.08 -10.10 0.10
N CYS A 96 1.50 -9.09 -0.65
CA CYS A 96 1.57 -9.12 -2.12
C CYS A 96 2.65 -10.05 -2.70
N SER A 97 3.53 -10.63 -1.88
CA SER A 97 4.52 -11.61 -2.34
C SER A 97 5.08 -12.46 -1.21
N THR A 98 5.66 -13.60 -1.57
CA THR A 98 6.41 -14.45 -0.63
C THR A 98 7.64 -13.74 -0.06
N ARG A 99 8.27 -12.82 -0.80
CA ARG A 99 9.38 -11.99 -0.30
C ARG A 99 8.90 -11.03 0.80
N ALA A 100 7.75 -10.37 0.60
CA ALA A 100 7.13 -9.53 1.63
C ALA A 100 6.76 -10.33 2.89
N ALA A 101 6.25 -11.56 2.73
CA ALA A 101 5.95 -12.44 3.86
C ALA A 101 7.20 -12.80 4.68
N LYS A 102 8.32 -13.11 4.00
CA LYS A 102 9.61 -13.40 4.66
C LYS A 102 10.16 -12.18 5.38
N ASP A 103 10.05 -10.99 4.79
CA ASP A 103 10.47 -9.75 5.41
C ASP A 103 9.61 -9.43 6.65
N LEU A 104 8.29 -9.62 6.57
CA LEU A 104 7.38 -9.49 7.71
C LEU A 104 7.74 -10.48 8.81
N GLN A 105 7.92 -11.75 8.47
CA GLN A 105 8.33 -12.81 9.41
C GLN A 105 9.65 -12.47 10.11
N ARG A 106 10.64 -11.96 9.38
CA ARG A 106 11.92 -11.53 9.95
C ARG A 106 11.76 -10.35 10.90
N TYR A 107 10.94 -9.37 10.55
CA TYR A 107 10.72 -8.17 11.36
C TYR A 107 9.93 -8.45 12.64
N VAL A 108 8.90 -9.31 12.56
CA VAL A 108 8.09 -9.69 13.72
C VAL A 108 8.84 -10.70 14.60
N GLY A 109 9.45 -11.71 13.99
CA GLY A 109 10.13 -12.82 14.64
C GLY A 109 9.62 -14.17 14.13
N PHE A 110 10.54 -15.08 13.82
CA PHE A 110 10.22 -16.37 13.20
C PHE A 110 9.32 -17.27 14.05
N SER A 111 9.46 -17.21 15.38
CA SER A 111 8.63 -18.00 16.30
C SER A 111 7.17 -17.55 16.34
N ALA A 112 6.93 -16.26 16.12
CA ALA A 112 5.62 -15.63 16.22
C ALA A 112 4.85 -15.60 14.90
N VAL A 113 5.45 -16.08 13.80
CA VAL A 113 4.90 -15.95 12.45
C VAL A 113 5.01 -17.24 11.64
N LYS A 114 3.87 -17.70 11.10
CA LYS A 114 3.78 -18.76 10.09
C LYS A 114 3.45 -18.16 8.72
N VAL A 115 4.10 -18.66 7.68
CA VAL A 115 3.91 -18.20 6.29
C VAL A 115 3.38 -19.34 5.44
N PHE A 116 2.33 -19.07 4.68
CA PHE A 116 1.75 -19.97 3.69
C PHE A 116 1.82 -19.28 2.33
N ALA A 117 2.54 -19.88 1.40
CA ALA A 117 2.64 -19.36 0.04
C ALA A 117 1.37 -19.71 -0.74
N GLU A 118 0.79 -18.72 -1.41
CA GLU A 118 -0.21 -18.89 -2.46
C GLU A 118 0.43 -18.39 -3.77
N GLU A 119 -0.11 -18.77 -4.93
CA GLU A 119 0.55 -18.47 -6.22
C GLU A 119 0.62 -16.94 -6.51
N ALA A 120 -0.38 -16.17 -6.08
CA ALA A 120 -0.50 -14.73 -6.38
C ALA A 120 -0.20 -13.79 -5.20
N TYR A 121 -0.05 -14.32 -3.99
CA TYR A 121 0.17 -13.56 -2.74
C TYR A 121 0.66 -14.53 -1.65
N ALA A 122 0.92 -14.07 -0.44
CA ALA A 122 1.23 -14.95 0.68
C ALA A 122 0.34 -14.65 1.89
N VAL A 123 -0.03 -15.69 2.63
CA VAL A 123 -0.76 -15.60 3.89
C VAL A 123 0.24 -15.64 5.03
N VAL A 124 0.11 -14.72 5.97
CA VAL A 124 0.95 -14.60 7.14
C VAL A 124 0.08 -14.67 8.38
N ALA A 125 0.33 -15.63 9.24
CA ALA A 125 -0.34 -15.80 10.51
C ALA A 125 0.59 -15.39 11.64
N VAL A 126 0.16 -14.43 12.45
CA VAL A 126 0.94 -13.79 13.51
C VAL A 126 0.28 -14.04 14.85
N ASP A 127 1.07 -14.28 15.88
CA ASP A 127 0.57 -14.38 17.26
C ASP A 127 -0.21 -13.12 17.68
N ARG A 128 -1.27 -13.32 18.46
CA ARG A 128 -2.15 -12.24 18.91
C ARG A 128 -1.63 -11.46 20.10
N ASP A 129 -0.48 -11.85 20.64
CA ASP A 129 0.24 -11.07 21.64
C ASP A 129 0.43 -9.62 21.15
N GLU A 130 0.39 -8.68 22.09
CA GLU A 130 0.35 -7.25 21.76
C GLU A 130 1.54 -6.83 20.88
N GLU A 131 2.73 -7.35 21.18
CA GLU A 131 3.98 -6.95 20.55
C GLU A 131 4.12 -7.50 19.11
N PRO A 132 3.97 -8.81 18.83
CA PRO A 132 3.97 -9.34 17.47
C PRO A 132 2.88 -8.72 16.59
N ALA A 133 1.66 -8.58 17.11
CA ALA A 133 0.55 -7.99 16.39
C ALA A 133 0.81 -6.51 16.05
N LEU A 134 1.38 -5.74 16.99
CA LEU A 134 1.77 -4.35 16.76
C LEU A 134 2.87 -4.23 15.70
N LYS A 135 3.90 -5.07 15.77
CA LYS A 135 4.97 -5.11 14.76
C LYS A 135 4.41 -5.43 13.37
N ALA A 136 3.54 -6.44 13.25
CA ALA A 136 2.92 -6.79 11.98
C ALA A 136 2.10 -5.63 11.39
N ARG A 137 1.29 -4.94 12.21
CA ARG A 137 0.54 -3.76 11.77
C ARG A 137 1.46 -2.64 11.30
N LYS A 138 2.51 -2.31 12.05
CA LYS A 138 3.51 -1.30 11.65
C LYS A 138 4.23 -1.69 10.36
N PHE A 139 4.60 -2.96 10.20
CA PHE A 139 5.20 -3.45 8.96
C PHE A 139 4.30 -3.15 7.76
N LEU A 140 3.02 -3.55 7.84
CA LEU A 140 2.06 -3.33 6.75
C LEU A 140 1.81 -1.83 6.51
N GLN A 141 1.72 -1.04 7.58
CA GLN A 141 1.51 0.39 7.53
C GLN A 141 2.66 1.14 6.83
N HIS A 142 3.91 0.75 7.03
CA HIS A 142 5.05 1.47 6.45
C HIS A 142 5.48 0.89 5.09
N THR A 143 5.33 -0.42 4.87
CA THR A 143 5.78 -1.05 3.62
C THR A 143 4.73 -1.07 2.51
N GLY A 144 3.44 -0.94 2.83
CA GLY A 144 2.37 -1.07 1.84
C GLY A 144 2.26 -2.47 1.22
N CYS A 145 2.90 -3.48 1.80
CA CYS A 145 2.97 -4.83 1.21
C CYS A 145 1.69 -5.67 1.33
N ARG A 146 0.59 -5.14 1.89
CA ARG A 146 -0.69 -5.88 1.94
C ARG A 146 -1.32 -5.99 0.56
N ILE A 147 -2.14 -7.01 0.32
CA ILE A 147 -2.93 -7.11 -0.92
C ILE A 147 -3.87 -5.90 -1.08
N SER A 148 -4.19 -5.55 -2.32
CA SER A 148 -5.14 -4.46 -2.60
C SER A 148 -6.59 -4.91 -2.36
N SER A 149 -7.48 -3.94 -2.14
CA SER A 149 -8.92 -4.21 -2.01
C SER A 149 -9.53 -4.82 -3.27
N ARG A 150 -9.05 -4.42 -4.46
CA ARG A 150 -9.45 -4.99 -5.75
C ARG A 150 -8.98 -6.44 -5.91
N GLN A 151 -7.75 -6.74 -5.49
CA GLN A 151 -7.25 -8.11 -5.49
C GLN A 151 -8.05 -8.99 -4.52
N ALA A 152 -8.35 -8.49 -3.31
CA ALA A 152 -9.17 -9.20 -2.34
C ALA A 152 -10.61 -9.44 -2.86
N GLU A 153 -11.22 -8.45 -3.50
CA GLU A 153 -12.54 -8.59 -4.13
C GLU A 153 -12.54 -9.64 -5.25
N ALA A 154 -11.54 -9.61 -6.14
CA ALA A 154 -11.39 -10.59 -7.19
C ALA A 154 -11.26 -12.02 -6.62
N LEU A 155 -10.46 -12.20 -5.55
CA LEU A 155 -10.29 -13.49 -4.89
C LEU A 155 -11.61 -13.99 -4.25
N LEU A 156 -12.36 -13.09 -3.60
CA LEU A 156 -13.66 -13.42 -3.02
C LEU A 156 -14.68 -13.82 -4.10
N GLN A 157 -14.73 -13.10 -5.23
CA GLN A 157 -15.60 -13.42 -6.37
C GLN A 157 -15.21 -14.74 -7.03
N GLN A 158 -13.91 -14.99 -7.21
CA GLN A 158 -13.41 -16.24 -7.79
C GLN A 158 -13.79 -17.46 -6.92
N LYS A 159 -13.87 -17.29 -5.59
CA LYS A 159 -14.32 -18.33 -4.66
C LYS A 159 -15.84 -18.41 -4.52
N GLY A 160 -16.60 -17.53 -5.16
CA GLY A 160 -18.05 -17.47 -5.04
C GLY A 160 -18.55 -17.03 -3.66
N LEU A 161 -17.69 -16.36 -2.87
CA LEU A 161 -18.02 -15.89 -1.52
C LEU A 161 -18.81 -14.58 -1.55
N ILE A 162 -18.71 -13.82 -2.64
CA ILE A 162 -19.48 -12.61 -2.91
C ILE A 162 -19.97 -12.62 -4.37
N PRO A 163 -21.08 -11.90 -4.68
CA PRO A 163 -21.55 -11.79 -6.05
C PRO A 163 -20.56 -11.01 -6.94
N GLY A 164 -20.63 -11.29 -8.25
CA GLY A 164 -19.80 -10.66 -9.27
C GLY A 164 -18.79 -11.62 -9.89
N LYS A 165 -17.96 -11.10 -10.77
CA LYS A 165 -16.86 -11.84 -11.41
C LYS A 165 -15.61 -10.97 -11.35
N PRO A 166 -14.43 -11.57 -11.16
CA PRO A 166 -13.16 -10.85 -11.26
C PRO A 166 -13.11 -10.08 -12.58
N SER A 167 -12.57 -8.86 -12.55
CA SER A 167 -12.26 -8.15 -13.79
C SER A 167 -11.30 -8.99 -14.64
N GLU A 168 -11.57 -9.09 -15.94
CA GLU A 168 -10.65 -9.76 -16.84
C GLU A 168 -9.34 -8.97 -16.93
N PRO A 169 -8.19 -9.64 -16.83
CA PRO A 169 -6.91 -8.96 -16.98
C PRO A 169 -6.79 -8.42 -18.41
N ASP A 170 -6.65 -7.11 -18.54
CA ASP A 170 -6.29 -6.49 -19.81
C ASP A 170 -4.79 -6.68 -20.03
N ALA A 171 -4.45 -7.58 -20.97
CA ALA A 171 -3.08 -7.89 -21.32
C ALA A 171 -2.30 -6.66 -21.83
N SER A 172 -2.99 -5.68 -22.42
CA SER A 172 -2.39 -4.45 -22.94
C SER A 172 -2.26 -3.34 -21.89
N ALA A 173 -2.99 -3.44 -20.77
CA ALA A 173 -2.98 -2.41 -19.74
C ALA A 173 -1.59 -2.27 -19.09
N PHE A 174 -0.88 -3.38 -18.90
CA PHE A 174 0.47 -3.33 -18.35
C PHE A 174 1.42 -2.54 -19.27
N GLU A 175 1.45 -2.89 -20.55
CA GLU A 175 2.29 -2.23 -21.56
C GLU A 175 1.92 -0.75 -21.69
N SER A 176 0.63 -0.45 -21.78
CA SER A 176 0.12 0.93 -21.87
C SER A 176 0.51 1.78 -20.65
N LEU A 177 0.43 1.21 -19.44
CA LEU A 177 0.85 1.90 -18.22
C LEU A 177 2.35 2.17 -18.23
N VAL A 178 3.15 1.17 -18.62
CA VAL A 178 4.60 1.29 -18.71
C VAL A 178 4.97 2.39 -19.72
N ASP A 179 4.39 2.40 -20.92
CA ASP A 179 4.62 3.43 -21.94
C ASP A 179 4.32 4.84 -21.41
N VAL A 180 3.14 5.02 -20.79
CA VAL A 180 2.73 6.30 -20.22
C VAL A 180 3.68 6.73 -19.10
N PHE A 181 4.05 5.83 -18.20
CA PHE A 181 4.96 6.16 -17.12
C PHE A 181 6.38 6.44 -17.62
N THR A 182 6.86 5.75 -18.65
CA THR A 182 8.17 6.04 -19.27
C THR A 182 8.18 7.47 -19.81
N GLU A 183 7.17 7.85 -20.58
CA GLU A 183 7.03 9.19 -21.14
C GLU A 183 6.93 10.27 -20.05
N LYS A 184 6.14 10.03 -19.00
CA LYS A 184 5.84 11.05 -17.97
C LYS A 184 6.88 11.14 -16.85
N SER A 185 7.56 10.05 -16.51
CA SER A 185 8.54 10.03 -15.42
C SER A 185 9.94 10.49 -15.84
N GLY A 186 10.23 10.52 -17.15
CA GLY A 186 11.57 10.74 -17.66
C GLY A 186 12.48 9.52 -17.55
N ALA A 187 11.91 8.32 -17.39
CA ALA A 187 12.65 7.07 -17.51
C ALA A 187 13.27 6.95 -18.93
N ARG A 188 14.42 6.26 -19.03
CA ARG A 188 15.15 6.18 -20.32
C ARG A 188 14.51 5.19 -21.27
N ALA A 189 13.93 4.14 -20.72
CA ALA A 189 13.26 3.08 -21.46
C ALA A 189 12.20 2.39 -20.57
N ASN A 190 11.35 1.60 -21.21
CA ASN A 190 10.26 0.87 -20.54
C ASN A 190 10.78 -0.13 -19.50
N GLU A 191 11.97 -0.69 -19.71
CA GLU A 191 12.62 -1.63 -18.81
C GLU A 191 13.05 -0.99 -17.47
N ASP A 192 13.11 0.36 -17.42
CA ASP A 192 13.40 1.11 -16.20
C ASP A 192 12.14 1.40 -15.37
N VAL A 193 10.94 1.03 -15.86
CA VAL A 193 9.66 1.26 -15.18
C VAL A 193 9.15 -0.04 -14.54
N PHE A 194 9.00 0.00 -13.22
CA PHE A 194 8.50 -1.13 -12.43
C PHE A 194 7.18 -0.76 -11.76
N LEU A 195 6.16 -1.60 -11.94
CA LEU A 195 4.87 -1.44 -11.27
C LEU A 195 4.87 -2.15 -9.92
N ALA A 196 4.26 -1.51 -8.92
CA ALA A 196 4.08 -2.06 -7.58
C ALA A 196 2.62 -1.93 -7.13
N ASN A 197 2.24 -2.64 -6.08
CA ASN A 197 0.84 -2.63 -5.59
C ASN A 197 0.40 -1.27 -5.01
N SER A 198 1.36 -0.42 -4.64
CA SER A 198 1.16 0.86 -3.97
C SER A 198 2.46 1.69 -4.01
N GLY A 199 2.37 2.98 -3.73
CA GLY A 199 3.56 3.84 -3.64
C GLY A 199 4.55 3.39 -2.55
N MET A 200 4.05 2.98 -1.38
CA MET A 200 4.94 2.53 -0.31
C MET A 200 5.62 1.20 -0.60
N SER A 201 4.96 0.27 -1.31
CA SER A 201 5.63 -0.97 -1.70
C SER A 201 6.65 -0.75 -2.81
N ALA A 202 6.45 0.24 -3.69
CA ALA A 202 7.48 0.67 -4.64
C ALA A 202 8.71 1.20 -3.90
N ILE A 203 8.51 2.09 -2.92
CA ILE A 203 9.59 2.63 -2.08
C ILE A 203 10.30 1.51 -1.32
N TYR A 204 9.54 0.60 -0.69
CA TYR A 204 10.10 -0.52 0.06
C TYR A 204 10.87 -1.49 -0.85
N ALA A 205 10.34 -1.82 -2.03
CA ALA A 205 11.02 -2.67 -3.00
C ALA A 205 12.33 -2.04 -3.48
N ALA A 206 12.33 -0.73 -3.79
CA ALA A 206 13.53 0.00 -4.17
C ALA A 206 14.57 0.00 -3.05
N PHE A 207 14.14 0.26 -1.80
CA PHE A 207 14.99 0.17 -0.62
C PHE A 207 15.66 -1.21 -0.49
N ARG A 208 14.88 -2.30 -0.57
CA ARG A 208 15.40 -3.67 -0.46
C ARG A 208 16.32 -4.04 -1.60
N ALA A 209 16.02 -3.61 -2.83
CA ALA A 209 16.87 -3.85 -4.00
C ALA A 209 18.23 -3.15 -3.86
N VAL A 210 18.23 -1.87 -3.47
CA VAL A 210 19.48 -1.11 -3.21
C VAL A 210 20.27 -1.76 -2.09
N GLN A 211 19.63 -2.11 -0.97
CA GLN A 211 20.28 -2.77 0.16
C GLN A 211 20.94 -4.09 -0.25
N GLU A 212 20.23 -4.94 -1.01
CA GLU A 212 20.75 -6.23 -1.48
C GLU A 212 21.97 -6.09 -2.41
N VAL A 213 21.93 -5.12 -3.32
CA VAL A 213 23.04 -4.84 -4.26
C VAL A 213 24.26 -4.27 -3.53
N GLN A 214 24.03 -3.37 -2.58
CA GLN A 214 25.10 -2.64 -1.89
C GLN A 214 25.73 -3.47 -0.76
N ALA A 215 24.96 -4.33 -0.09
CA ALA A 215 25.48 -5.26 0.92
C ALA A 215 26.54 -6.21 0.34
N LYS A 216 26.41 -6.64 -0.92
CA LYS A 216 27.42 -7.44 -1.64
C LYS A 216 28.77 -6.71 -1.80
N LYS A 217 28.78 -5.38 -1.61
CA LYS A 217 29.97 -4.51 -1.66
C LYS A 217 30.39 -4.01 -0.26
N ASN A 218 29.89 -4.62 0.81
CA ASN A 218 30.08 -4.20 2.20
C ASN A 218 29.64 -2.75 2.48
N ARG A 219 28.60 -2.28 1.77
CA ARG A 219 27.99 -0.96 1.99
C ARG A 219 26.62 -1.17 2.62
N THR A 220 26.59 -1.17 3.95
CA THR A 220 25.38 -1.43 4.76
C THR A 220 24.76 -0.18 5.35
N LEU A 221 25.55 0.89 5.53
CA LEU A 221 25.13 2.16 6.10
C LEU A 221 24.27 2.98 5.13
N TRP A 222 23.08 3.38 5.58
CA TRP A 222 22.21 4.36 4.94
C TRP A 222 22.48 5.76 5.50
N ILE A 223 22.60 6.73 4.60
CA ILE A 223 22.77 8.14 4.96
C ILE A 223 21.52 8.90 4.53
N GLN A 224 20.78 9.44 5.48
CA GLN A 224 19.65 10.34 5.21
C GLN A 224 20.14 11.78 5.19
N LEU A 225 19.89 12.49 4.09
CA LEU A 225 20.16 13.91 3.96
C LEU A 225 18.83 14.69 3.99
N GLY A 226 18.60 15.42 5.07
CA GLY A 226 17.42 16.26 5.23
C GLY A 226 16.16 15.51 5.67
N TRP A 227 15.01 16.08 5.33
CA TRP A 227 13.69 15.57 5.71
C TRP A 227 13.11 14.77 4.56
N ILE A 228 12.88 13.47 4.78
CA ILE A 228 12.18 12.60 3.84
C ILE A 228 10.75 12.35 4.33
N TYR A 229 9.89 11.86 3.44
CA TYR A 229 8.54 11.45 3.80
C TYR A 229 8.56 10.49 5.00
N VAL A 230 7.67 10.72 5.97
CA VAL A 230 7.70 10.06 7.29
C VAL A 230 7.74 8.53 7.18
N ASP A 231 6.95 7.94 6.29
CA ASP A 231 6.96 6.48 6.17
C ASP A 231 8.22 5.93 5.49
N THR A 232 8.87 6.71 4.63
CA THR A 232 10.18 6.36 4.08
C THR A 232 11.24 6.38 5.18
N TYR A 233 11.17 7.36 6.10
CA TYR A 233 11.99 7.37 7.30
C TYR A 233 11.74 6.14 8.17
N GLU A 234 10.47 5.76 8.39
CA GLU A 234 10.15 4.56 9.16
C GLU A 234 10.66 3.28 8.50
N ILE A 235 10.71 3.21 7.17
CA ILE A 235 11.35 2.09 6.45
C ILE A 235 12.84 2.03 6.79
N LEU A 236 13.57 3.15 6.67
CA LEU A 236 15.00 3.19 6.99
C LEU A 236 15.23 2.83 8.47
N ASN A 237 14.52 3.48 9.38
CA ASN A 237 14.68 3.27 10.82
C ASN A 237 14.42 1.81 11.27
N LYS A 238 13.52 1.09 10.59
CA LYS A 238 13.11 -0.27 10.99
C LYS A 238 13.82 -1.39 10.24
N PHE A 239 14.22 -1.15 9.01
CA PHE A 239 14.69 -2.20 8.11
C PHE A 239 16.11 -1.97 7.58
N ALA A 240 16.70 -0.81 7.84
CA ALA A 240 18.13 -0.60 7.64
C ALA A 240 18.92 -1.48 8.65
N GLY A 241 20.19 -1.74 8.35
CA GLY A 241 20.99 -2.70 9.12
C GLY A 241 21.30 -2.21 10.54
N ASP A 242 21.81 -3.10 11.39
CA ASP A 242 22.16 -2.75 12.78
C ASP A 242 23.22 -1.63 12.86
N ASP A 243 24.02 -1.44 11.80
CA ASP A 243 25.00 -0.36 11.67
C ASP A 243 24.37 1.04 11.61
N ASP A 244 23.07 1.14 11.27
CA ASP A 244 22.33 2.38 11.05
C ASP A 244 21.75 2.98 12.34
N GLN A 245 21.86 2.29 13.48
CA GLN A 245 21.35 2.74 14.79
C GLN A 245 22.36 3.56 15.61
N LYS A 246 23.39 4.12 14.98
CA LYS A 246 24.45 4.92 15.62
C LYS A 246 24.21 6.42 15.56
#